data_AF-A0A7L4TH46-F1
#
_entry.id   AF-A0A7L4TH46-F1
#
_cell.length_a   1.000
_cell.length_b   1.000
_cell.length_c   1.000
_cell.angle_alpha   90.00
_cell.angle_beta   90.00
_cell.angle_gamma   90.00
#
_symmetry.space_group_name_H-M   'P 1'
#
loop_
_entity.id
_entity.type
_entity.pdbx_description
1 polymer ?
#
loop_
_entity_poly.entity_id
_entity_poly.type
_entity_poly.pdbx_seq_one_letter_code
_entity_poly.pdbx_strand_id
1 'polypeptide(L)'
;PGMQLAVGGCMAQKDKDTVVARAPWVDVVFGTHNVGSLPVLLKRARHNATAQVEIEESLVTFPSNLPARRDSAYSAWVSISVGCNNTCTFCIVPQLRGKETDRRPGEILSEIRALVDEGVQEITLLGQNVNSYGVQFGDRGAFAKLLRACGNIDG
;
A
#
# COMPACT_ATOMS: atom_id res chain seq x y z
N PRO A 1 25.18 -1.23 17.67
CA PRO A 1 26.12 -0.88 16.57
C PRO A 1 25.70 -1.57 15.27
N GLY A 2 25.50 -0.81 14.18
CA GLY A 2 25.04 -1.37 12.89
C GLY A 2 23.51 -1.40 12.67
N MET A 3 22.74 -0.75 13.54
CA MET A 3 21.30 -0.52 13.32
C MET A 3 21.13 0.54 12.24
N GLN A 4 20.28 0.27 11.24
CA GLN A 4 19.89 1.26 10.24
C GLN A 4 18.45 1.71 10.50
N LEU A 5 18.18 3.00 10.29
CA LEU A 5 16.89 3.62 10.52
C LEU A 5 16.27 4.02 9.18
N ALA A 6 15.06 3.52 8.92
CA ALA A 6 14.29 3.85 7.73
C ALA A 6 12.96 4.49 8.11
N VAL A 7 12.59 5.56 7.41
CA VAL A 7 11.32 6.27 7.60
C VAL A 7 10.53 6.20 6.29
N GLY A 8 9.31 5.66 6.36
CA GLY A 8 8.46 5.44 5.20
C GLY A 8 7.04 5.95 5.38
N GLY A 9 6.25 5.90 4.31
CA GLY A 9 4.82 6.16 4.33
C GLY A 9 4.43 7.60 3.94
N CYS A 10 3.17 7.98 4.21
CA CYS A 10 2.59 9.25 3.72
C CYS A 10 3.39 10.48 4.16
N MET A 11 3.88 10.49 5.40
CA MET A 11 4.64 11.62 5.94
C MET A 11 6.02 11.71 5.29
N ALA A 12 6.68 10.58 5.06
CA ALA A 12 7.95 10.53 4.32
C ALA A 12 7.77 11.00 2.87
N GLN A 13 6.65 10.65 2.21
CA GLN A 13 6.30 11.15 0.88
C GLN A 13 6.16 12.68 0.85
N LYS A 14 5.51 13.25 1.87
CA LYS A 14 5.21 14.69 1.94
C LYS A 14 6.41 15.53 2.35
N ASP A 15 7.05 15.15 3.46
CA ASP A 15 8.01 15.99 4.20
C ASP A 15 9.44 15.41 4.14
N LYS A 16 9.81 14.78 3.01
CA LYS A 16 11.07 14.03 2.81
C LYS A 16 12.32 14.78 3.28
N ASP A 17 12.46 16.05 2.89
CA ASP A 17 13.64 16.86 3.19
C ASP A 17 13.67 17.26 4.67
N THR A 18 12.49 17.50 5.26
CA THR A 18 12.34 17.80 6.68
C THR A 18 12.74 16.61 7.55
N VAL A 19 12.46 15.38 7.13
CA VAL A 19 12.87 14.16 7.86
C VAL A 19 14.39 14.10 7.97
N VAL A 20 15.10 14.27 6.84
CA VAL A 20 16.57 14.22 6.84
C VAL A 20 17.17 15.41 7.59
N ALA A 21 16.60 16.61 7.45
CA ALA A 21 17.08 17.80 8.14
C ALA A 21 16.93 17.70 9.67
N ARG A 22 15.81 17.14 10.17
CA ARG A 22 15.54 17.02 11.61
C ARG A 22 16.12 15.77 12.25
N ALA A 23 16.32 14.71 11.47
CA ALA A 23 16.83 13.43 11.93
C ALA A 23 17.95 12.96 10.97
N PRO A 24 19.14 13.59 11.02
CA PRO A 24 20.27 13.26 10.13
C PRO A 24 20.83 11.86 10.33
N TRP A 25 20.44 11.16 11.40
CA TRP A 25 20.77 9.76 11.67
C TRP A 25 19.85 8.75 10.96
N VAL A 26 18.89 9.22 10.14
CA VAL A 26 18.05 8.34 9.30
C VAL A 26 18.81 7.93 8.05
N ASP A 27 18.94 6.62 7.81
CA ASP A 27 19.66 6.06 6.67
C ASP A 27 18.83 6.05 5.38
N VAL A 28 17.51 5.86 5.50
CA VAL A 28 16.62 5.75 4.35
C VAL A 28 15.31 6.50 4.58
N VAL A 29 14.91 7.31 3.61
CA VAL A 29 13.56 7.90 3.53
C VAL A 29 12.91 7.42 2.24
N PHE A 30 11.76 6.76 2.34
CA PHE A 30 11.05 6.23 1.18
C PHE A 30 9.57 6.57 1.16
N GLY A 31 9.02 6.63 -0.04
CA GLY A 31 7.64 7.00 -0.29
C GLY A 31 6.63 5.90 -0.04
N THR A 32 5.38 6.20 -0.38
CA THR A 32 4.28 5.24 -0.25
C THR A 32 4.21 4.20 -1.35
N HIS A 33 4.93 4.42 -2.46
CA HIS A 33 4.86 3.62 -3.67
C HIS A 33 6.06 2.69 -3.89
N ASN A 34 7.16 2.87 -3.15
CA ASN A 34 8.43 2.18 -3.37
C ASN A 34 8.94 1.41 -2.14
N VAL A 35 8.03 0.88 -1.32
CA VAL A 35 8.41 -0.02 -0.20
C VAL A 35 9.25 -1.21 -0.67
N GLY A 36 9.03 -1.70 -1.91
CA GLY A 36 9.84 -2.75 -2.52
C GLY A 36 11.30 -2.36 -2.76
N SER A 37 11.62 -1.06 -2.85
CA SER A 37 12.99 -0.55 -2.99
C SER A 37 13.76 -0.54 -1.68
N LEU A 38 13.08 -0.65 -0.52
CA LEU A 38 13.68 -0.52 0.80
C LEU A 38 14.93 -1.43 1.01
N PRO A 39 14.93 -2.72 0.61
CA PRO A 39 16.12 -3.56 0.76
C PRO A 39 17.34 -3.04 -0.03
N VAL A 40 17.13 -2.46 -1.20
CA VAL A 40 18.19 -1.88 -2.04
C VAL A 40 18.69 -0.57 -1.45
N LEU A 41 17.76 0.28 -0.98
CA LEU A 41 18.09 1.55 -0.33
C LEU A 41 18.93 1.35 0.93
N LEU A 42 18.56 0.38 1.78
CA LEU A 42 19.33 0.04 2.98
C LEU A 42 20.75 -0.44 2.66
N LYS A 43 20.91 -1.29 1.63
CA LYS A 43 22.24 -1.74 1.17
C LYS A 43 23.09 -0.57 0.68
N ARG A 44 22.50 0.31 -0.13
CA ARG A 44 23.18 1.49 -0.67
C ARG A 44 23.59 2.47 0.43
N ALA A 45 22.70 2.75 1.39
CA ALA A 45 23.00 3.61 2.53
C ALA A 45 24.19 3.08 3.34
N ARG A 46 24.21 1.76 3.59
CA ARG A 46 25.30 1.10 4.32
C ARG A 46 26.63 1.17 3.56
N HIS A 47 26.60 0.96 2.25
CA HIS A 47 27.81 0.99 1.42
C HIS A 47 28.39 2.39 1.28
N ASN A 48 27.54 3.38 1.04
CA ASN A 48 27.96 4.75 0.75
C ASN A 48 28.14 5.61 2.01
N ALA A 49 27.72 5.12 3.18
CA ALA A 49 27.65 5.89 4.43
C ALA A 49 26.89 7.22 4.29
N THR A 50 25.87 7.24 3.42
CA THR A 50 25.04 8.42 3.15
C THR A 50 23.57 8.05 3.10
N ALA A 51 22.72 8.93 3.64
CA ALA A 51 21.28 8.75 3.66
C ALA A 51 20.72 8.66 2.23
N GLN A 52 19.79 7.73 2.00
CA GLN A 52 19.13 7.51 0.72
C GLN A 52 17.68 8.01 0.80
N VAL A 53 17.35 9.01 0.00
CA VAL A 53 15.99 9.55 -0.09
C VAL A 53 15.43 9.23 -1.47
N GLU A 54 14.39 8.41 -1.54
CA GLU A 54 13.77 8.01 -2.81
C GLU A 54 12.26 8.05 -2.69
N ILE A 55 11.63 8.93 -3.46
CA ILE A 55 10.19 9.13 -3.47
C ILE A 55 9.69 8.88 -4.89
N GLU A 56 8.94 7.79 -5.07
CA GLU A 56 8.26 7.50 -6.33
C GLU A 56 6.91 8.22 -6.40
N GLU A 57 6.64 8.86 -7.53
CA GLU A 57 5.41 9.64 -7.74
C GLU A 57 4.20 8.76 -8.05
N SER A 58 4.43 7.53 -8.51
CA SER A 58 3.36 6.62 -8.93
C SER A 58 3.59 5.19 -8.46
N LEU A 59 2.50 4.46 -8.31
CA LEU A 59 2.50 3.06 -7.91
C LEU A 59 3.04 2.18 -9.06
N VAL A 60 4.19 1.54 -8.88
CA VAL A 60 4.77 0.61 -9.86
C VAL A 60 4.24 -0.81 -9.67
N THR A 61 3.93 -1.21 -8.44
CA THR A 61 3.40 -2.54 -8.11
C THR A 61 2.51 -2.45 -6.88
N PHE A 62 1.42 -3.20 -6.85
CA PHE A 62 0.55 -3.27 -5.67
C PHE A 62 1.31 -3.87 -4.48
N PRO A 63 1.30 -3.22 -3.30
CA PRO A 63 2.09 -3.67 -2.15
C PRO A 63 1.67 -5.03 -1.56
N SER A 64 0.50 -5.54 -1.94
CA SER A 64 -0.08 -6.81 -1.47
C SER A 64 0.77 -8.05 -1.82
N ASN A 65 1.78 -7.91 -2.68
CA ASN A 65 2.67 -9.01 -3.06
C ASN A 65 3.83 -9.22 -2.07
N LEU A 66 3.96 -8.38 -1.04
CA LEU A 66 4.97 -8.55 0.00
C LEU A 66 4.49 -9.54 1.07
N PRO A 67 5.38 -10.42 1.58
CA PRO A 67 5.04 -11.27 2.72
C PRO A 67 4.59 -10.43 3.91
N ALA A 68 3.38 -10.69 4.40
CA ALA A 68 2.81 -9.98 5.54
C ALA A 68 2.75 -10.93 6.74
N ARG A 69 3.25 -10.48 7.89
CA ARG A 69 2.99 -11.14 9.17
C ARG A 69 1.73 -10.51 9.77
N ARG A 70 0.72 -11.33 10.04
CA ARG A 70 -0.58 -10.88 10.56
C ARG A 70 -0.60 -10.97 12.08
N ASP A 71 -1.21 -9.97 12.72
CA ASP A 71 -1.38 -9.94 14.18
C ASP A 71 -2.59 -10.76 14.64
N SER A 72 -3.62 -10.87 13.78
CA SER A 72 -4.81 -11.69 14.00
C SER A 72 -4.77 -12.93 13.13
N ALA A 73 -5.11 -14.08 13.71
CA ALA A 73 -5.23 -15.34 12.99
C ALA A 73 -6.59 -15.50 12.27
N TYR A 74 -7.61 -14.74 12.66
CA TYR A 74 -8.97 -14.89 12.17
C TYR A 74 -9.47 -13.70 11.33
N SER A 75 -8.71 -12.60 11.27
CA SER A 75 -9.08 -11.40 10.52
C SER A 75 -7.95 -10.88 9.64
N ALA A 76 -8.32 -10.40 8.45
CA ALA A 76 -7.38 -9.88 7.47
C ALA A 76 -7.90 -8.66 6.72
N TRP A 77 -6.96 -7.80 6.34
CA TRP A 77 -7.22 -6.66 5.47
C TRP A 77 -6.70 -6.94 4.07
N VAL A 78 -7.53 -6.64 3.07
CA VAL A 78 -7.20 -6.84 1.65
C VAL A 78 -7.44 -5.53 0.92
N SER A 79 -6.35 -4.93 0.42
CA SER A 79 -6.44 -3.70 -0.36
C SER A 79 -6.95 -3.98 -1.77
N ILE A 80 -8.04 -3.32 -2.15
CA ILE A 80 -8.71 -3.45 -3.45
C ILE A 80 -8.38 -2.29 -4.40
N SER A 81 -8.00 -1.13 -3.85
CA SER A 81 -7.57 0.04 -4.63
C SER A 81 -6.59 0.90 -3.83
N VAL A 82 -5.83 1.72 -4.56
CA VAL A 82 -4.90 2.73 -4.00
C VAL A 82 -5.12 4.06 -4.73
N GLY A 83 -5.04 5.18 -4.01
CA GLY A 83 -5.26 6.51 -4.58
C GLY A 83 -6.73 6.89 -4.59
N CYS A 84 -7.03 8.11 -5.05
CA CYS A 84 -8.40 8.61 -5.09
C CYS A 84 -8.56 9.70 -6.15
N ASN A 85 -9.67 9.67 -6.91
CA ASN A 85 -9.98 10.65 -7.94
C ASN A 85 -10.85 11.82 -7.43
N ASN A 86 -11.26 11.81 -6.15
CA ASN A 86 -12.08 12.87 -5.58
C ASN A 86 -11.26 14.13 -5.29
N THR A 87 -11.86 15.30 -5.53
CA THR A 87 -11.26 16.62 -5.27
C THR A 87 -11.81 17.22 -3.97
N CYS A 88 -11.74 16.47 -2.87
CA CYS A 88 -12.19 16.94 -1.57
C CYS A 88 -11.25 18.04 -1.05
N THR A 89 -11.78 19.19 -0.66
CA THR A 89 -11.00 20.39 -0.26
C THR A 89 -10.03 20.17 0.90
N PHE A 90 -10.29 19.17 1.74
CA PHE A 90 -9.50 18.82 2.92
C PHE A 90 -8.55 17.64 2.68
N CYS A 91 -8.64 16.95 1.54
CA CYS A 91 -8.02 15.64 1.37
C CYS A 91 -6.66 15.73 0.69
N ILE A 92 -5.62 15.28 1.38
CA ILE A 92 -4.26 15.22 0.86
C ILE A 92 -3.98 13.98 0.00
N VAL A 93 -4.90 13.00 -0.02
CA VAL A 93 -4.70 11.69 -0.67
C VAL A 93 -4.30 11.80 -2.14
N PRO A 94 -4.96 12.61 -3.00
CA PRO A 94 -4.58 12.69 -4.41
C PRO A 94 -3.13 13.15 -4.63
N GLN A 95 -2.58 13.93 -3.69
CA GLN A 95 -1.19 14.40 -3.75
C GLN A 95 -0.19 13.32 -3.31
N LEU A 96 -0.54 12.50 -2.31
CA LEU A 96 0.40 11.53 -1.73
C LEU A 96 0.31 10.12 -2.28
N ARG A 97 -0.89 9.71 -2.72
CA ARG A 97 -1.19 8.36 -3.22
C ARG A 97 -1.55 8.33 -4.71
N GLY A 98 -1.58 9.51 -5.35
CA GLY A 98 -1.89 9.66 -6.76
C GLY A 98 -3.37 9.39 -7.11
N LYS A 99 -3.60 9.24 -8.42
CA LYS A 99 -4.89 8.85 -8.98
C LYS A 99 -5.26 7.44 -8.59
N GLU A 100 -6.56 7.17 -8.56
CA GLU A 100 -7.06 5.87 -8.19
C GLU A 100 -6.58 4.78 -9.16
N THR A 101 -6.03 3.72 -8.57
CA THR A 101 -5.64 2.50 -9.23
C THR A 101 -6.36 1.33 -8.60
N ASP A 102 -7.13 0.61 -9.41
CA ASP A 102 -7.92 -0.53 -8.96
C ASP A 102 -7.13 -1.81 -9.18
N ARG A 103 -7.18 -2.69 -8.19
CA ARG A 103 -6.59 -4.02 -8.30
C ARG A 103 -7.54 -4.96 -9.03
N ARG A 104 -7.01 -5.89 -9.82
CA ARG A 104 -7.85 -6.79 -10.62
C ARG A 104 -8.68 -7.72 -9.70
N PRO A 105 -9.98 -7.93 -9.96
CA PRO A 105 -10.84 -8.78 -9.11
C PRO A 105 -10.27 -10.17 -8.90
N GLY A 106 -9.67 -10.77 -9.93
CA GLY A 106 -9.06 -12.10 -9.84
C GLY A 106 -7.91 -12.18 -8.83
N GLU A 107 -7.08 -11.15 -8.74
CA GLU A 107 -5.98 -11.08 -7.76
C GLU A 107 -6.52 -10.95 -6.33
N ILE A 108 -7.53 -10.09 -6.15
CA ILE A 108 -8.19 -9.89 -4.85
C ILE A 108 -8.83 -11.20 -4.38
N LEU A 109 -9.61 -11.86 -5.24
CA LEU A 109 -10.28 -13.11 -4.90
C LEU A 109 -9.28 -14.25 -4.65
N SER A 110 -8.15 -14.27 -5.34
CA SER A 110 -7.10 -15.26 -5.09
C SER A 110 -6.43 -15.06 -3.73
N GLU A 111 -6.15 -13.81 -3.35
CA GLU A 111 -5.64 -13.49 -2.00
C GLU A 111 -6.65 -13.85 -0.92
N ILE A 112 -7.94 -13.53 -1.12
CA ILE A 112 -8.99 -13.88 -0.15
C ILE A 112 -9.11 -15.39 0.02
N ARG A 113 -9.06 -16.17 -1.06
CA ARG A 113 -9.08 -17.65 -0.95
C ARG A 113 -7.91 -18.18 -0.13
N ALA A 114 -6.70 -17.70 -0.42
CA ALA A 114 -5.53 -18.09 0.36
C ALA A 114 -5.68 -17.76 1.85
N LEU A 115 -6.30 -16.62 2.16
CA LEU A 115 -6.57 -16.23 3.56
C LEU A 115 -7.59 -17.12 4.24
N VAL A 116 -8.66 -17.46 3.53
CA VAL A 116 -9.69 -18.38 4.04
C VAL A 116 -9.09 -19.77 4.26
N ASP A 117 -8.24 -20.25 3.35
CA ASP A 117 -7.50 -21.52 3.50
C ASP A 117 -6.56 -21.51 4.73
N GLU A 118 -6.06 -20.34 5.12
CA GLU A 118 -5.27 -20.12 6.34
C GLU A 118 -6.14 -20.00 7.62
N GLY A 119 -7.47 -20.05 7.50
CA GLY A 119 -8.42 -20.00 8.63
C GLY A 119 -8.95 -18.60 8.97
N VAL A 120 -8.75 -17.61 8.09
CA VAL A 120 -9.31 -16.26 8.27
C VAL A 120 -10.83 -16.28 8.01
N GLN A 121 -11.60 -15.75 8.95
CA GLN A 121 -13.06 -15.66 8.89
C GLN A 121 -13.55 -14.24 8.59
N GLU A 122 -12.76 -13.22 8.92
CA GLU A 122 -13.13 -11.82 8.70
C GLU A 122 -12.23 -11.16 7.67
N ILE A 123 -12.82 -10.75 6.55
CA ILE A 123 -12.12 -10.01 5.50
C ILE A 123 -12.63 -8.57 5.47
N THR A 124 -11.72 -7.61 5.65
CA THR A 124 -12.00 -6.18 5.43
C THR A 124 -11.37 -5.72 4.11
N LEU A 125 -12.20 -5.27 3.18
CA LEU A 125 -11.73 -4.68 1.93
C LEU A 125 -11.32 -3.22 2.17
N LEU A 126 -10.08 -2.89 1.80
CA LEU A 126 -9.50 -1.56 2.01
C LEU A 126 -9.32 -0.80 0.71
N GLY A 127 -9.61 0.50 0.75
CA GLY A 127 -9.35 1.46 -0.31
C GLY A 127 -9.59 2.88 0.24
N GLN A 128 -9.01 3.90 -0.39
CA GLN A 128 -9.26 5.29 0.04
C GLN A 128 -10.71 5.72 -0.23
N ASN A 129 -11.30 5.18 -1.30
CA ASN A 129 -12.73 5.22 -1.57
C ASN A 129 -13.15 3.86 -2.17
N VAL A 130 -13.66 2.96 -1.33
CA VAL A 130 -14.06 1.61 -1.80
C VAL A 130 -15.24 1.65 -2.76
N ASN A 131 -16.08 2.68 -2.67
CA ASN A 131 -17.27 2.83 -3.52
C ASN A 131 -16.93 3.18 -4.97
N SER A 132 -15.73 3.69 -5.24
CA SER A 132 -15.27 3.98 -6.60
C SER A 132 -14.53 2.81 -7.25
N TYR A 133 -14.35 1.69 -6.53
CA TYR A 133 -13.70 0.52 -7.09
C TYR A 133 -14.34 0.11 -8.42
N GLY A 134 -13.54 0.10 -9.47
CA GLY A 134 -13.94 -0.19 -10.85
C GLY A 134 -14.01 0.99 -11.80
N VAL A 135 -13.60 2.17 -11.35
CA VAL A 135 -13.39 3.32 -12.21
C VAL A 135 -12.36 3.03 -13.31
N GLN A 136 -11.25 2.33 -13.02
CA GLN A 136 -10.22 2.07 -14.05
C GLN A 136 -10.66 1.12 -15.16
N PHE A 137 -11.66 0.28 -14.89
CA PHE A 137 -12.22 -0.65 -15.86
C PHE A 137 -13.61 -0.24 -16.36
N GLY A 138 -14.08 0.95 -15.99
CA GLY A 138 -15.33 1.52 -16.47
C GLY A 138 -16.60 0.82 -15.97
N ASP A 139 -16.52 0.05 -14.87
CA ASP A 139 -17.64 -0.71 -14.32
C ASP A 139 -18.07 -0.15 -12.96
N ARG A 140 -19.13 0.67 -12.97
CA ARG A 140 -19.69 1.26 -11.73
C ARG A 140 -20.30 0.23 -10.79
N GLY A 141 -20.59 -0.99 -11.26
CA GLY A 141 -21.13 -2.09 -10.45
C GLY A 141 -20.07 -3.02 -9.88
N ALA A 142 -18.79 -2.74 -10.15
CA ALA A 142 -17.69 -3.62 -9.81
C ALA A 142 -17.56 -3.92 -8.32
N PHE A 143 -17.70 -2.92 -7.46
CA PHE A 143 -17.62 -3.14 -6.02
C PHE A 143 -18.69 -4.10 -5.51
N ALA A 144 -19.95 -3.93 -5.96
CA ALA A 144 -21.03 -4.83 -5.61
C ALA A 144 -20.81 -6.26 -6.16
N LYS A 145 -20.29 -6.38 -7.39
CA LYS A 145 -19.92 -7.68 -7.97
C LYS A 145 -18.79 -8.35 -7.18
N LEU A 146 -17.79 -7.58 -6.75
CA LEU A 146 -16.69 -8.06 -5.92
C LEU A 146 -17.20 -8.57 -4.57
N LEU A 147 -18.05 -7.80 -3.88
CA LEU A 147 -18.64 -8.23 -2.60
C LEU A 147 -19.42 -9.54 -2.74
N ARG A 148 -20.24 -9.68 -3.81
CA ARG A 148 -20.95 -10.94 -4.09
C ARG A 148 -19.99 -12.08 -4.39
N ALA A 149 -18.94 -11.83 -5.16
CA ALA A 149 -17.93 -12.84 -5.46
C ALA A 149 -17.16 -13.28 -4.21
N CYS A 150 -16.86 -12.37 -3.28
CA CYS A 150 -16.28 -12.72 -1.98
C CYS A 150 -17.23 -13.61 -1.17
N GLY A 151 -18.52 -13.30 -1.14
CA GLY A 151 -19.53 -14.10 -0.44
C GLY A 151 -19.79 -15.49 -1.01
N ASN A 152 -19.23 -15.82 -2.18
CA ASN A 152 -19.27 -17.15 -2.78
C ASN A 152 -18.02 -17.99 -2.46
N ILE A 153 -17.07 -17.46 -1.68
CA ILE A 153 -15.91 -18.21 -1.20
C ILE A 153 -16.35 -18.92 0.09
N ASP A 154 -16.22 -20.23 0.13
CA ASP A 154 -16.58 -21.04 1.30
C ASP A 154 -15.52 -20.90 2.41
N GLY A 155 -15.94 -20.48 3.61
CA GLY A 155 -15.13 -20.43 4.82
C GLY A 155 -15.50 -19.29 5.77
#